data_AF-A0AAV4WNQ7-F1
#
_entry.id   AF-A0AAV4WNQ7-F1
#
_cell.length_a   1.000
_cell.length_b   1.000
_cell.length_c   1.000
_cell.angle_alpha   90.00
_cell.angle_beta   90.00
_cell.angle_gamma   90.00
#
_symmetry.space_group_name_H-M   'P 1'
#
loop_
_entity.id
_entity.type
_entity.pdbx_description
1 polymer ?
#
loop_
_entity_poly.entity_id
_entity_poly.type
_entity_poly.pdbx_seq_one_letter_code
_entity_poly.pdbx_strand_id
1 'polypeptide(L)'
;MNKSEEAIYFYMDISLDFFEEYGFKSIPMDINIFRYVISSALKRCMMSCSIPVEILQYREKDRRGIIRIPSKETVKTWSALVLFSSYDNLECMFRVYKASPLLPCLNLCSSLYIHKKKDKECTERIPKK
;
A
#
# COMPACT_ATOMS: atom_id res chain seq x y z
N MET A 1 -7.37 33.78 -8.86
CA MET A 1 -8.26 32.59 -8.86
C MET A 1 -7.37 31.38 -8.75
N ASN A 2 -7.32 30.81 -7.54
CA ASN A 2 -6.37 29.76 -7.18
C ASN A 2 -6.82 28.48 -7.86
N LYS A 3 -5.97 27.93 -8.74
CA LYS A 3 -6.12 26.60 -9.28
C LYS A 3 -6.20 25.67 -8.07
N SER A 4 -7.36 25.06 -7.82
CA SER A 4 -7.49 24.00 -6.84
C SER A 4 -6.48 22.93 -7.23
N GLU A 5 -5.33 22.89 -6.55
CA GLU A 5 -4.37 21.81 -6.68
C GLU A 5 -5.13 20.53 -6.34
N GLU A 6 -5.49 19.75 -7.36
CA GLU A 6 -6.06 18.43 -7.15
C GLU A 6 -5.09 17.67 -6.24
N ALA A 7 -5.57 17.28 -5.06
CA ALA A 7 -4.75 16.59 -4.09
C ALA A 7 -4.30 15.27 -4.71
N ILE A 8 -3.02 15.22 -5.11
CA ILE A 8 -2.43 14.01 -5.68
C ILE A 8 -2.24 13.04 -4.51
N TYR A 9 -2.97 11.94 -4.56
CA TYR A 9 -2.87 10.86 -3.60
C TYR A 9 -2.07 9.69 -4.15
N PHE A 10 -1.50 8.94 -3.23
CA PHE A 10 -0.81 7.70 -3.47
C PHE A 10 -1.43 6.61 -2.61
N TYR A 11 -1.54 5.41 -3.18
CA TYR A 11 -2.20 4.29 -2.54
C TYR A 11 -1.22 3.17 -2.31
N MET A 12 -1.27 2.56 -1.13
CA MET A 12 -0.43 1.42 -0.76
C MET A 12 -1.27 0.29 -0.20
N ASP A 13 -0.95 -0.92 -0.62
CA ASP A 13 -1.47 -2.16 -0.07
C ASP A 13 -0.46 -2.74 0.91
N ILE A 14 -0.85 -2.79 2.19
CA ILE A 14 0.03 -3.13 3.30
C ILE A 14 -0.58 -4.23 4.18
N SER A 15 0.24 -5.10 4.75
CA SER A 15 -0.14 -5.96 5.87
C SER A 15 0.72 -5.68 7.10
N LEU A 16 0.18 -6.01 8.27
CA LEU A 16 0.93 -6.06 9.51
C LEU A 16 1.11 -7.54 9.92
N ASP A 17 2.34 -8.00 9.92
CA ASP A 17 2.71 -9.36 10.31
C ASP A 17 3.36 -9.35 11.70
N PHE A 18 3.03 -10.35 12.51
CA PHE A 18 3.68 -10.63 13.79
C PHE A 18 4.47 -11.93 13.62
N PHE A 19 5.73 -11.95 14.04
CA PHE A 19 6.61 -13.11 13.84
C PHE A 19 6.08 -14.37 14.57
N GLU A 20 6.35 -15.54 13.98
CA GLU A 20 5.67 -16.81 14.28
C GLU A 20 5.76 -17.29 15.73
N GLU A 21 6.70 -16.80 16.55
CA GLU A 21 6.77 -17.14 17.99
C GLU A 21 5.54 -16.64 18.79
N TYR A 22 4.77 -15.69 18.25
CA TYR A 22 3.52 -15.20 18.83
C TYR A 22 2.26 -15.58 18.03
N GLY A 23 2.42 -16.35 16.94
CA GLY A 23 1.34 -16.74 16.02
C GLY A 23 0.22 -17.59 16.63
N PHE A 24 0.41 -18.11 17.86
CA PHE A 24 -0.63 -18.84 18.61
C PHE A 24 -1.62 -17.92 19.36
N LYS A 25 -1.29 -16.64 19.56
CA LYS A 25 -2.27 -15.64 20.00
C LYS A 25 -2.69 -14.85 18.78
N SER A 26 -3.87 -15.17 18.24
CA SER A 26 -4.52 -14.23 17.31
C SER A 26 -4.78 -12.94 18.07
N ILE A 27 -3.92 -11.95 17.90
CA ILE A 27 -4.17 -10.61 18.44
C ILE A 27 -5.36 -10.10 17.62
N PRO A 28 -6.56 -9.94 18.22
CA PRO A 28 -7.69 -9.41 17.49
C PRO A 28 -7.34 -7.97 17.11
N MET A 29 -7.20 -7.72 15.81
CA MET A 29 -6.84 -6.42 15.30
C MET A 29 -8.02 -5.84 14.53
N ASP A 30 -8.75 -4.95 15.18
CA ASP A 30 -9.81 -4.16 14.57
C ASP A 30 -9.20 -3.02 13.72
N ILE A 31 -9.99 -2.47 12.80
CA ILE A 31 -9.62 -1.33 11.95
C ILE A 31 -9.12 -0.14 12.76
N ASN A 32 -9.71 0.11 13.94
CA ASN A 32 -9.31 1.23 14.80
C ASN A 32 -7.93 1.01 15.39
N ILE A 33 -7.63 -0.23 15.80
CA ILE A 33 -6.31 -0.58 16.34
C ILE A 33 -5.28 -0.51 15.22
N PHE A 34 -5.60 -1.05 14.03
CA PHE A 34 -4.73 -0.94 12.86
C PHE A 34 -4.40 0.52 12.50
N ARG A 35 -5.40 1.40 12.51
CA ARG A 35 -5.23 2.86 12.33
C ARG A 35 -4.33 3.47 13.40
N TYR A 36 -4.50 3.07 14.65
CA TYR A 36 -3.68 3.52 15.76
C TYR A 36 -2.22 3.05 15.62
N VAL A 37 -1.98 1.81 15.19
CA VAL A 37 -0.62 1.29 14.95
C VAL A 37 0.08 2.12 13.87
N ILE A 38 -0.59 2.38 12.74
CA ILE A 38 -0.04 3.22 11.67
C ILE A 38 0.27 4.63 12.19
N SER A 39 -0.66 5.23 12.94
CA SER A 39 -0.48 6.57 13.51
C SER A 39 0.70 6.60 14.50
N SER A 40 0.89 5.53 15.26
CA SER A 40 1.99 5.36 16.21
C SER A 40 3.33 5.21 15.49
N ALA A 41 3.37 4.43 14.40
CA ALA A 41 4.56 4.26 13.56
C ALA A 41 5.01 5.61 12.98
N LEU A 42 4.06 6.38 12.42
CA LEU A 42 4.31 7.72 11.90
C LEU A 42 4.81 8.67 12.99
N LYS A 43 4.17 8.67 14.16
CA LYS A 43 4.58 9.52 15.29
C LYS A 43 5.98 9.19 15.78
N ARG A 44 6.33 7.90 15.85
CA ARG A 44 7.66 7.45 16.33
C ARG A 44 8.77 7.82 15.34
N CYS A 45 8.51 7.70 14.04
CA CYS A 45 9.52 7.98 13.03
C CYS A 45 9.67 9.48 12.74
N MET A 46 8.58 10.25 12.73
CA MET A 46 8.57 11.60 12.18
C MET A 46 8.46 12.75 13.20
N MET A 47 8.46 12.46 14.52
CA MET A 47 8.55 13.35 15.71
C MET A 47 7.68 14.64 15.79
N SER A 48 7.16 15.19 14.69
CA SER A 48 6.48 16.49 14.62
C SER A 48 5.41 16.58 13.52
N CYS A 49 5.15 15.53 12.74
CA CYS A 49 4.21 15.59 11.61
C CYS A 49 3.03 14.62 11.77
N SER A 50 1.82 15.18 11.80
CA SER A 50 0.57 14.43 11.65
C SER A 50 0.31 14.24 10.15
N ILE A 51 0.77 13.12 9.59
CA ILE A 51 0.49 12.76 8.20
C ILE A 51 -0.95 12.22 8.13
N PRO A 52 -1.85 12.81 7.32
CA PRO A 52 -3.20 12.31 7.17
C PRO A 52 -3.15 11.01 6.35
N VAL A 53 -3.28 9.88 7.05
CA VAL A 53 -3.40 8.56 6.43
C VAL A 53 -4.82 8.04 6.63
N GLU A 54 -5.42 7.63 5.54
CA GLU A 54 -6.76 7.04 5.54
C GLU A 54 -6.70 5.59 5.12
N ILE A 55 -7.54 4.76 5.73
CA ILE A 55 -7.68 3.34 5.39
C ILE A 55 -8.94 3.20 4.53
N LEU A 56 -8.77 2.78 3.28
CA LEU A 56 -9.87 2.58 2.33
C LEU A 56 -10.54 1.21 2.49
N GLN A 57 -9.73 0.22 2.81
CA GLN A 57 -10.18 -1.15 2.99
C GLN A 57 -9.30 -1.81 4.05
N TYR A 58 -9.92 -2.61 4.91
CA TYR A 58 -9.22 -3.42 5.90
C TYR A 58 -9.79 -4.83 5.91
N ARG A 59 -8.90 -5.82 5.99
CA ARG A 59 -9.22 -7.23 6.07
C ARG A 59 -8.55 -7.81 7.31
N GLU A 60 -9.35 -8.13 8.31
CA GLU A 60 -8.91 -8.66 9.61
C GLU A 60 -8.17 -9.99 9.49
N LYS A 61 -8.67 -10.91 8.65
CA LYS A 61 -8.11 -12.26 8.47
C LYS A 61 -6.60 -12.26 8.20
N ASP A 62 -6.16 -11.35 7.32
CA ASP A 62 -4.77 -11.26 6.87
C ASP A 62 -4.09 -9.99 7.40
N ARG A 63 -4.76 -9.22 8.27
CA ARG A 63 -4.35 -7.88 8.76
C ARG A 63 -3.83 -6.98 7.64
N ARG A 64 -4.51 -7.03 6.49
CA ARG A 64 -4.12 -6.35 5.25
C ARG A 64 -5.09 -5.22 4.96
N GLY A 65 -4.57 -4.07 4.56
CA GLY A 65 -5.38 -2.91 4.23
C GLY A 65 -4.78 -2.07 3.12
N ILE A 66 -5.66 -1.33 2.46
CA ILE A 66 -5.28 -0.33 1.45
C ILE A 66 -5.33 1.04 2.13
N ILE A 67 -4.22 1.74 2.12
CA ILE A 67 -4.11 3.09 2.67
C ILE A 67 -3.96 4.15 1.57
N ARG A 68 -4.50 5.33 1.83
CA ARG A 68 -4.40 6.53 1.00
C ARG A 68 -3.55 7.57 1.73
N ILE A 69 -2.55 8.10 1.03
CA ILE A 69 -1.57 9.05 1.58
C ILE A 69 -1.40 10.20 0.57
N PRO A 70 -1.20 11.45 1.00
CA PRO A 70 -0.77 12.52 0.10
C PRO A 70 0.58 12.18 -0.57
N SER A 71 0.71 12.40 -1.88
CA SER A 71 1.93 12.03 -2.63
C SER A 71 3.21 12.65 -2.07
N LYS A 72 3.12 13.81 -1.42
CA LYS A 72 4.25 14.50 -0.76
C LYS A 72 4.81 13.72 0.45
N GLU A 73 3.96 12.92 1.10
CA GLU A 73 4.29 12.21 2.35
C GLU A 73 4.48 10.70 2.14
N THR A 74 4.38 10.21 0.90
CA THR A 74 4.52 8.80 0.52
C THR A 74 5.84 8.20 1.02
N VAL A 75 6.97 8.86 0.74
CA VAL A 75 8.30 8.34 1.10
C VAL A 75 8.48 8.28 2.61
N LYS A 76 8.03 9.31 3.32
CA LYS A 76 8.10 9.38 4.79
C LYS A 76 7.20 8.34 5.45
N THR A 77 6.01 8.13 4.89
CA THR A 77 5.08 7.12 5.39
C THR A 77 5.63 5.72 5.18
N TRP A 78 6.18 5.44 3.99
CA TRP A 78 6.79 4.14 3.72
C TRP A 78 7.95 3.88 4.68
N SER A 79 8.91 4.81 4.80
CA SER A 79 10.05 4.61 5.69
C SER A 79 9.61 4.39 7.14
N ALA A 80 8.62 5.14 7.62
CA ALA A 80 8.07 4.96 8.97
C ALA A 80 7.44 3.57 9.16
N LEU A 81 6.68 3.07 8.19
CA LEU A 81 6.06 1.75 8.26
C LEU A 81 7.11 0.62 8.27
N VAL A 82 8.11 0.69 7.39
CA VAL A 82 9.15 -0.36 7.29
C VAL A 82 10.07 -0.37 8.51
N LEU A 83 10.35 0.79 9.10
CA LEU A 83 11.16 0.90 10.31
C LEU A 83 10.40 0.54 11.60
N PHE A 84 9.09 0.41 11.54
CA PHE A 84 8.28 0.05 12.69
C PHE A 84 8.41 -1.45 12.98
N SER A 85 9.09 -1.77 14.08
CA SER A 85 9.46 -3.14 14.44
C SER A 85 8.74 -3.69 15.68
N SER A 86 8.04 -2.84 16.44
CA SER A 86 7.36 -3.30 17.65
C SER A 86 6.10 -2.51 17.97
N TYR A 87 5.07 -3.25 18.38
CA TYR A 87 3.81 -2.73 18.89
C TYR A 87 3.45 -3.47 20.17
N ASP A 88 3.22 -2.74 21.26
CA ASP A 88 2.83 -3.31 22.56
C ASP A 88 3.76 -4.44 23.06
N ASN A 89 5.08 -4.23 22.94
CA ASN A 89 6.14 -5.19 23.25
C ASN A 89 6.12 -6.49 22.42
N LEU A 90 5.35 -6.52 21.34
CA LEU A 90 5.34 -7.60 20.36
C LEU A 90 6.11 -7.17 19.12
N GLU A 91 6.96 -8.06 18.62
CA GLU A 91 7.67 -7.85 17.37
C GLU A 91 6.70 -7.91 16.19
N CYS A 92 6.71 -6.87 15.38
CA CYS A 92 5.82 -6.75 14.23
C CYS A 92 6.55 -6.13 13.05
N MET A 93 6.08 -6.41 11.84
CA MET A 93 6.63 -5.85 10.61
C MET A 93 5.50 -5.48 9.66
N PHE A 94 5.56 -4.26 9.12
CA PHE A 94 4.72 -3.90 7.99
C PHE A 94 5.31 -4.44 6.69
N ARG A 95 4.47 -5.11 5.89
CA ARG A 95 4.80 -5.56 4.55
C ARG A 95 4.03 -4.76 3.52
N VAL A 96 4.75 -4.15 2.59
CA VAL A 96 4.14 -3.43 1.45
C VAL A 96 4.08 -4.37 0.25
N TYR A 97 2.88 -4.66 -0.25
CA TYR A 97 2.70 -5.53 -1.42
C TYR A 97 2.68 -4.75 -2.73
N LYS A 98 1.94 -3.65 -2.75
CA LYS A 98 1.71 -2.85 -3.97
C LYS A 98 1.64 -1.38 -3.60
N ALA A 99 2.12 -0.54 -4.52
CA ALA A 99 2.21 0.89 -4.37
C ALA A 99 1.86 1.52 -5.73
N SER A 100 0.84 2.37 -5.78
CA SER A 100 0.40 2.99 -7.04
C SER A 100 -0.29 4.34 -6.81
N PRO A 101 -0.10 5.32 -7.72
CA PRO A 101 -0.88 6.56 -7.69
C PRO A 101 -2.33 6.36 -8.18
N LEU A 102 -2.65 5.23 -8.81
CA LEU A 102 -3.97 4.93 -9.35
C LEU A 102 -4.60 3.74 -8.61
N LEU A 103 -5.74 3.96 -7.97
CA LEU A 103 -6.46 2.91 -7.23
C LEU A 103 -6.78 1.67 -8.10
N PRO A 104 -7.21 1.77 -9.37
CA PRO A 104 -7.45 0.59 -10.21
C PRO A 104 -6.21 -0.28 -10.42
N CYS A 105 -5.01 0.33 -10.43
CA CYS A 105 -3.75 -0.40 -10.63
C CYS A 105 -3.37 -1.28 -9.43
N LEU A 106 -3.93 -1.04 -8.23
CA LEU A 106 -3.73 -1.92 -7.08
C LEU A 106 -4.36 -3.29 -7.28
N ASN A 107 -5.44 -3.37 -8.07
CA ASN A 107 -6.07 -4.64 -8.40
C ASN A 107 -5.29 -5.42 -9.48
N LEU A 108 -4.43 -4.74 -10.26
CA LEU A 108 -3.57 -5.40 -11.23
C LEU A 108 -2.38 -6.06 -10.52
N CYS A 109 -2.02 -7.27 -10.93
CA CYS A 109 -0.79 -7.94 -10.52
C CYS A 109 0.23 -7.81 -11.65
N SER A 110 1.24 -6.96 -11.47
CA SER A 110 2.34 -6.82 -12.44
C SER A 110 3.11 -8.13 -12.65
N SER A 111 3.17 -9.01 -11.65
CA SER A 111 3.77 -10.34 -11.75
C SER A 111 3.05 -11.29 -12.70
N LEU A 112 1.76 -11.08 -12.96
CA LEU A 112 0.95 -11.88 -13.87
C LEU A 112 0.87 -11.26 -15.28
N TYR A 113 1.69 -10.25 -15.57
CA TYR A 113 1.70 -9.62 -16.88
C TYR A 113 2.29 -10.55 -17.93
N ILE A 114 1.48 -10.91 -18.92
CA ILE A 114 1.89 -11.69 -20.08
C ILE A 114 2.04 -10.73 -21.26
N HIS A 115 3.27 -10.50 -21.69
CA HIS A 115 3.52 -9.73 -22.91
C HIS A 115 3.12 -10.56 -24.14
N LYS A 116 2.02 -10.19 -24.79
CA LYS A 116 1.73 -10.68 -26.15
C LYS A 116 2.67 -9.97 -27.12
N LYS A 117 3.63 -10.70 -27.69
CA LYS A 117 4.37 -10.22 -28.86
C LYS A 117 3.36 -9.89 -29.96
N LYS A 118 3.51 -8.74 -30.61
CA LYS A 118 2.73 -8.42 -31.82
C LYS A 118 3.02 -9.50 -32.86
N ASP A 119 2.02 -10.27 -33.24
CA ASP A 119 2.10 -11.12 -34.42
C ASP A 119 2.35 -10.20 -35.63
N LYS A 120 3.41 -10.49 -36.39
CA LYS A 120 3.76 -9.77 -37.63
C LYS A 120 2.85 -10.20 -38.78
N GLU A 121 1.54 -10.27 -38.58
CA GLU A 121 0.56 -10.53 -39.65
C GLU A 121 -0.27 -9.26 -39.90
N CYS A 122 0.37 -8.24 -40.45
CA CYS A 122 -0.31 -7.12 -41.10
C CYS A 122 0.62 -6.47 -42.15
N THR A 123 1.28 -7.31 -42.94
CA THR A 123 1.87 -6.93 -44.24
C THR A 123 1.64 -8.13 -45.15
N GLU A 124 1.02 -7.90 -46.31
CA GLU A 124 0.61 -8.89 -47.34
C GLU A 124 -0.83 -9.40 -47.30
N ARG A 125 -1.82 -8.49 -47.22
CA ARG A 125 -3.10 -8.71 -47.93
C ARG A 125 -3.59 -7.43 -48.58
N ILE A 126 -2.85 -6.95 -49.57
CA ILE A 126 -3.42 -6.12 -50.62
C ILE A 126 -3.23 -6.92 -51.92
N PRO A 127 -4.29 -7.50 -52.50
CA PRO A 127 -4.16 -8.07 -53.84
C PRO A 127 -3.87 -6.93 -54.81
N LYS A 128 -2.73 -6.98 -55.49
CA LYS A 128 -2.49 -6.15 -56.67
C LYS A 128 -3.55 -6.52 -57.70
N LYS A 129 -4.38 -5.56 -58.09
CA LYS A 129 -5.26 -5.62 -59.25
C LYS A 129 -4.99 -4.40 -60.10
#